data_AF-A0A6G1SPX7-F1
#
_entry.id   AF-A0A6G1SPX7-F1
#
_cell.length_a   1.000
_cell.length_b   1.000
_cell.length_c   1.000
_cell.angle_alpha   90.00
_cell.angle_beta   90.00
_cell.angle_gamma   90.00
#
_symmetry.space_group_name_H-M   'P 1'
#
loop_
_entity.id
_entity.type
_entity.pdbx_description
1 polymer ?
#
loop_
_entity_poly.entity_id
_entity_poly.type
_entity_poly.pdbx_seq_one_letter_code
_entity_poly.pdbx_strand_id
1 'polypeptide(L)'
;MDPDDLAKELKRTQQRVFLRRQQRLNLLNSELSLAKSHIISRTKLMARDLWDIYPISEFPDRRGYSICDIYLPSSDHLEGHDATMISVAIGYVGHLLLLLSDILDITLRFPLKYYGSKSLIYCNRRNQQFPLHVDSTKGRDWVNFCYGMSLLNLDIVQIRTLYGLSTSDPGETLANLHELKIILAREELS
;
A
#
# COMPACT_ATOMS: atom_id res chain seq x y z
N MET A 1 14.91 -7.79 -65.63
CA MET A 1 14.11 -8.49 -64.60
C MET A 1 12.66 -8.08 -64.85
N ASP A 2 11.76 -9.04 -64.98
CA ASP A 2 10.35 -8.79 -65.30
C ASP A 2 9.68 -8.03 -64.13
N PRO A 3 8.89 -6.96 -64.37
CA PRO A 3 8.14 -6.27 -63.32
C PRO A 3 7.35 -7.21 -62.40
N ASP A 4 6.84 -8.33 -62.93
CA ASP A 4 6.07 -9.30 -62.14
C ASP A 4 6.95 -10.13 -61.18
N ASP A 5 8.20 -10.41 -61.55
CA ASP A 5 9.17 -11.07 -60.69
C ASP A 5 9.62 -10.15 -59.55
N LEU A 6 9.82 -8.86 -59.84
CA LEU A 6 10.16 -7.85 -58.83
C LEU A 6 9.04 -7.69 -57.80
N ALA A 7 7.78 -7.70 -58.23
CA ALA A 7 6.62 -7.63 -57.34
C ALA A 7 6.50 -8.86 -56.43
N LYS A 8 6.74 -10.07 -56.97
CA LYS A 8 6.78 -11.31 -56.18
C LYS A 8 7.90 -11.31 -55.14
N GLU A 9 9.08 -10.83 -55.50
CA GLU A 9 10.24 -10.74 -54.61
C GLU A 9 10.03 -9.72 -53.48
N LEU A 10 9.44 -8.57 -53.79
CA LEU A 10 9.06 -7.57 -52.79
C LEU A 10 8.07 -8.13 -51.78
N LYS A 11 7.02 -8.84 -52.25
CA LYS A 11 6.01 -9.46 -51.39
C LYS A 11 6.61 -10.52 -50.45
N ARG A 12 7.52 -11.36 -50.96
CA ARG A 12 8.27 -12.34 -50.15
C ARG A 12 9.13 -11.66 -49.09
N THR A 13 9.81 -10.57 -49.46
CA THR A 13 10.66 -9.80 -48.54
C THR A 13 9.83 -9.16 -47.43
N GLN A 14 8.71 -8.53 -47.78
CA GLN A 14 7.74 -7.99 -46.82
C GLN A 14 7.22 -9.06 -45.86
N GLN A 15 6.87 -10.25 -46.38
CA GLN A 15 6.38 -11.35 -45.56
C GLN A 15 7.46 -11.90 -44.61
N ARG A 16 8.72 -12.01 -45.05
CA ARG A 16 9.84 -12.39 -44.17
C ARG A 16 10.08 -11.35 -43.07
N VAL A 17 10.01 -10.06 -43.40
CA VAL A 17 10.16 -8.98 -42.41
C VAL A 17 9.02 -9.01 -41.40
N PHE A 18 7.78 -9.22 -41.86
CA PHE A 18 6.61 -9.37 -40.99
C PHE A 18 6.77 -10.54 -40.01
N LEU A 19 7.12 -11.72 -40.49
CA LEU A 19 7.33 -12.91 -39.66
C LEU A 19 8.42 -12.69 -38.60
N ARG A 20 9.56 -12.09 -39.00
CA ARG A 20 10.64 -11.74 -38.05
C ARG A 20 10.19 -10.77 -36.98
N ARG A 21 9.42 -9.73 -37.34
CA ARG A 21 8.86 -8.76 -36.38
C ARG A 21 7.90 -9.44 -35.41
N GLN A 22 7.02 -10.31 -35.91
CA GLN A 22 6.06 -11.03 -35.07
C GLN A 22 6.76 -11.98 -34.09
N GLN A 23 7.76 -12.74 -34.54
CA GLN A 23 8.58 -13.58 -33.67
C GLN A 23 9.28 -12.75 -32.59
N ARG A 24 9.88 -11.61 -32.96
CA ARG A 24 10.53 -10.71 -32.00
C ARG A 24 9.55 -10.17 -30.96
N LEU A 25 8.34 -9.77 -31.37
CA LEU A 25 7.31 -9.30 -30.44
C LEU A 25 6.89 -10.41 -29.46
N ASN A 26 6.73 -11.64 -29.94
CA ASN A 26 6.37 -12.77 -29.07
C ASN A 26 7.47 -13.07 -28.04
N LEU A 27 8.74 -13.01 -28.44
CA LEU A 27 9.88 -13.16 -27.53
C LEU A 27 9.87 -12.07 -26.47
N LEU A 28 9.76 -10.79 -26.88
CA LEU A 28 9.72 -9.65 -25.96
C LEU A 28 8.53 -9.73 -24.99
N ASN A 29 7.35 -10.14 -25.47
CA ASN A 29 6.18 -10.31 -24.61
C ASN A 29 6.38 -11.44 -23.59
N SER A 30 7.06 -12.51 -23.98
CA SER A 30 7.39 -13.63 -23.08
C SER A 30 8.39 -13.20 -22.01
N GLU A 31 9.46 -12.50 -22.39
CA GLU A 31 10.44 -11.92 -21.46
C GLU A 31 9.79 -10.92 -20.49
N LEU A 32 8.93 -10.05 -21.01
CA LEU A 32 8.18 -9.08 -20.19
C LEU A 32 7.25 -9.78 -19.20
N SER A 33 6.56 -10.85 -19.61
CA SER A 33 5.68 -11.63 -18.74
C SER A 33 6.47 -12.30 -17.61
N LEU A 34 7.63 -12.89 -17.92
CA LEU A 34 8.53 -13.47 -16.93
C LEU A 34 9.07 -12.43 -15.95
N ALA A 35 9.53 -11.29 -16.45
CA ALA A 35 10.03 -10.20 -15.61
C ALA A 35 8.94 -9.66 -14.67
N LYS A 36 7.71 -9.46 -15.19
CA LYS A 36 6.55 -9.07 -14.38
C LYS A 36 6.22 -10.09 -13.30
N SER A 37 6.22 -11.37 -13.65
CA SER A 37 5.98 -12.46 -12.67
C SER A 37 7.00 -12.42 -11.54
N HIS A 38 8.30 -12.25 -11.85
CA HIS A 38 9.34 -12.13 -10.82
C HIS A 38 9.15 -10.92 -9.91
N ILE A 39 8.79 -9.76 -10.46
CA ILE A 39 8.50 -8.55 -9.66
C ILE A 39 7.33 -8.83 -8.72
N ILE A 40 6.22 -9.37 -9.24
CA ILE A 40 5.03 -9.69 -8.43
C ILE A 40 5.40 -10.66 -7.29
N SER A 41 6.14 -11.74 -7.59
CA SER A 41 6.58 -12.71 -6.57
C SER A 41 7.46 -12.06 -5.50
N ARG A 42 8.40 -11.19 -5.89
CA ARG A 42 9.29 -10.49 -4.95
C ARG A 42 8.52 -9.50 -4.08
N THR A 43 7.66 -8.68 -4.67
CA THR A 43 6.80 -7.74 -3.96
C THR A 43 5.94 -8.45 -2.92
N LYS A 44 5.34 -9.60 -3.27
CA LYS A 44 4.55 -10.41 -2.34
C LYS A 44 5.37 -10.93 -1.16
N LEU A 45 6.59 -11.43 -1.41
CA LEU A 45 7.48 -11.90 -0.35
C LEU A 45 7.87 -10.76 0.60
N MET A 46 8.24 -9.59 0.07
CA MET A 46 8.61 -8.44 0.91
C MET A 46 7.41 -7.94 1.73
N ALA A 47 6.22 -7.86 1.12
CA ALA A 47 5.00 -7.48 1.83
C ALA A 47 4.65 -8.50 2.92
N ARG A 48 4.86 -9.80 2.68
CA ARG A 48 4.68 -10.86 3.68
C ARG A 48 5.60 -10.64 4.88
N ASP A 49 6.89 -10.41 4.63
CA ASP A 49 7.88 -10.23 5.69
C ASP A 49 7.56 -8.98 6.56
N LEU A 50 6.93 -7.94 5.99
CA LEU A 50 6.44 -6.81 6.79
C LEU A 50 5.36 -7.21 7.80
N TRP A 51 4.48 -8.15 7.46
CA TRP A 51 3.43 -8.62 8.38
C TRP A 51 3.98 -9.46 9.53
N ASP A 52 5.20 -10.00 9.40
CA ASP A 52 5.92 -10.67 10.48
C ASP A 52 6.63 -9.66 11.39
N ILE A 53 7.10 -8.53 10.83
CA ILE A 53 7.74 -7.44 11.59
C ILE A 53 6.69 -6.60 12.35
N TYR A 54 5.55 -6.34 11.72
CA TYR A 54 4.42 -5.60 12.26
C TYR A 54 3.17 -6.49 12.36
N PRO A 55 3.16 -7.49 13.25
CA PRO A 55 2.05 -8.41 13.36
C PRO A 55 0.79 -7.65 13.76
N ILE A 56 -0.26 -7.79 12.94
CA ILE A 56 -1.62 -7.34 13.25
C ILE A 56 -2.47 -8.57 13.57
N SER A 57 -3.08 -8.55 14.75
CA SER A 57 -3.83 -9.68 15.32
C SER A 57 -5.16 -9.24 15.91
N GLU A 58 -6.23 -9.93 15.55
CA GLU A 58 -7.55 -9.78 16.15
C GLU A 58 -7.59 -10.42 17.54
N PHE A 59 -8.25 -9.78 18.50
CA PHE A 59 -8.45 -10.39 19.81
C PHE A 59 -9.43 -11.56 19.77
N PRO A 60 -9.29 -12.57 20.66
CA PRO A 60 -10.19 -13.74 20.68
C PRO A 60 -11.67 -13.40 20.87
N ASP A 61 -11.95 -12.28 21.55
CA ASP A 61 -13.31 -11.78 21.79
C ASP A 61 -13.86 -10.93 20.63
N ARG A 62 -13.08 -10.75 19.56
CA ARG A 62 -13.39 -9.94 18.36
C ARG A 62 -13.75 -8.48 18.68
N ARG A 63 -13.26 -7.95 19.81
CA ARG A 63 -13.54 -6.55 20.22
C ARG A 63 -12.46 -5.57 19.76
N GLY A 64 -11.49 -6.02 18.99
CA GLY A 64 -10.47 -5.13 18.45
C GLY A 64 -9.25 -5.87 17.91
N TYR A 65 -8.26 -5.08 17.54
CA TYR A 65 -7.02 -5.55 16.95
C TYR A 65 -5.83 -4.94 17.69
N SER A 66 -4.68 -5.60 17.62
CA SER A 66 -3.40 -5.10 18.09
C SER A 66 -2.38 -5.07 16.96
N ILE A 67 -1.40 -4.19 17.07
CA ILE A 67 -0.19 -4.16 16.24
C ILE A 67 1.03 -4.30 17.15
N CYS A 68 1.89 -5.29 16.90
CA CYS A 68 3.01 -5.62 17.78
C CYS A 68 2.59 -5.78 19.25
N ASP A 69 1.47 -6.49 19.48
CA ASP A 69 0.83 -6.70 20.79
C ASP A 69 0.33 -5.41 21.49
N ILE A 70 0.28 -4.28 20.78
CA ILE A 70 -0.24 -3.01 21.28
C ILE A 70 -1.65 -2.80 20.73
N TYR A 71 -2.62 -2.66 21.63
CA TYR A 71 -3.99 -2.32 21.28
C TYR A 71 -4.07 -0.91 20.70
N LEU A 72 -4.77 -0.77 19.56
CA LEU A 72 -5.18 0.54 19.04
C LEU A 72 -6.71 0.55 18.91
N PRO A 73 -7.42 1.32 19.77
CA PRO A 73 -8.85 1.53 19.62
C PRO A 73 -9.19 2.19 18.29
N SER A 74 -10.45 2.09 17.90
CA SER A 74 -11.01 2.89 16.80
C SER A 74 -10.79 4.38 17.05
N SER A 75 -10.67 5.16 15.97
CA SER A 75 -10.34 6.59 16.04
C SER A 75 -11.35 7.41 16.86
N ASP A 76 -12.61 6.95 16.95
CA ASP A 76 -13.66 7.59 17.74
C ASP A 76 -13.65 7.22 19.23
N HIS A 77 -12.87 6.19 19.59
CA HIS A 77 -12.84 5.61 20.94
C HIS A 77 -11.44 5.70 21.58
N LEU A 78 -10.64 6.70 21.20
CA LEU A 78 -9.29 6.89 21.74
C LEU A 78 -9.28 7.52 23.16
N GLU A 79 -10.37 8.17 23.56
CA GLU A 79 -10.46 8.80 24.88
C GLU A 79 -10.41 7.77 26.02
N GLY A 80 -9.64 8.07 27.07
CA GLY A 80 -9.49 7.20 28.24
C GLY A 80 -8.45 6.09 28.10
N HIS A 81 -7.86 5.91 26.90
CA HIS A 81 -6.73 5.01 26.68
C HIS A 81 -5.38 5.71 26.93
N ASP A 82 -4.34 4.92 27.16
CA ASP A 82 -2.99 5.45 27.38
C ASP A 82 -2.45 6.15 26.13
N ALA A 83 -2.10 7.44 26.29
CA ALA A 83 -1.58 8.29 25.23
C ALA A 83 -0.28 7.73 24.63
N THR A 84 0.57 7.10 25.45
CA THR A 84 1.83 6.51 25.00
C THR A 84 1.57 5.29 24.14
N MET A 85 0.74 4.36 24.61
CA MET A 85 0.26 3.20 23.86
C MET A 85 -0.27 3.60 22.47
N ILE A 86 -1.18 4.57 22.42
CA ILE A 86 -1.76 5.07 21.16
C ILE A 86 -0.66 5.60 20.23
N SER A 87 0.22 6.45 20.75
CA SER A 87 1.30 7.07 19.96
C SER A 87 2.29 6.04 19.41
N VAL A 88 2.61 4.99 20.18
CA VAL A 88 3.47 3.90 19.72
C VAL A 88 2.78 3.06 18.65
N ALA A 89 1.51 2.68 18.86
CA ALA A 89 0.75 1.89 17.90
C ALA A 89 0.60 2.63 16.54
N ILE A 90 0.26 3.92 16.58
CA ILE A 90 0.18 4.75 15.38
C ILE A 90 1.56 4.91 14.72
N GLY A 91 2.62 5.00 15.51
CA GLY A 91 4.00 4.97 15.00
C GLY A 91 4.31 3.71 14.20
N TYR A 92 3.92 2.53 14.70
CA TYR A 92 4.04 1.27 13.97
C TYR A 92 3.20 1.25 12.70
N VAL A 93 1.94 1.71 12.77
CA VAL A 93 1.08 1.84 11.58
C VAL A 93 1.72 2.75 10.53
N GLY A 94 2.25 3.90 10.95
CA GLY A 94 2.90 4.85 10.05
C GLY A 94 4.16 4.27 9.38
N HIS A 95 4.98 3.53 10.12
CA HIS A 95 6.16 2.89 9.54
C HIS A 95 5.80 1.76 8.59
N LEU A 96 4.85 0.91 8.99
CA LEU A 96 4.31 -0.15 8.14
C LEU A 96 3.78 0.44 6.82
N LEU A 97 3.03 1.54 6.87
CA LEU A 97 2.50 2.19 5.67
C LEU A 97 3.59 2.76 4.77
N LEU A 98 4.64 3.37 5.33
CA LEU A 98 5.77 3.84 4.53
C LEU A 98 6.43 2.67 3.78
N LEU A 99 6.77 1.59 4.48
CA LEU A 99 7.42 0.42 3.89
C LEU A 99 6.51 -0.29 2.88
N LEU A 100 5.22 -0.42 3.20
CA LEU A 100 4.24 -1.02 2.32
C LEU A 100 4.06 -0.17 1.04
N SER A 101 4.01 1.15 1.17
CA SER A 101 3.89 2.06 0.02
C SER A 101 5.09 1.96 -0.92
N ASP A 102 6.31 1.81 -0.37
CA ASP A 102 7.54 1.65 -1.14
C ASP A 102 7.56 0.30 -1.88
N ILE A 103 7.21 -0.79 -1.19
CA ILE A 103 7.16 -2.14 -1.77
C ILE A 103 6.10 -2.26 -2.87
N LEU A 104 4.95 -1.63 -2.68
CA LEU A 104 3.82 -1.69 -3.61
C LEU A 104 3.91 -0.62 -4.72
N ASP A 105 4.95 0.23 -4.70
CA ASP A 105 5.12 1.36 -5.62
C ASP A 105 3.90 2.32 -5.64
N ILE A 106 3.39 2.64 -4.45
CA ILE A 106 2.24 3.53 -4.25
C ILE A 106 2.71 4.83 -3.60
N THR A 107 2.41 5.96 -4.23
CA THR A 107 2.64 7.27 -3.60
C THR A 107 1.52 7.59 -2.59
N LEU A 108 1.88 7.76 -1.31
CA LEU A 108 0.97 8.23 -0.26
C LEU A 108 0.54 9.69 -0.50
N ARG A 109 -0.74 10.00 -0.27
CA ARG A 109 -1.25 11.38 -0.47
C ARG A 109 -0.80 12.33 0.63
N PHE A 110 -0.58 11.80 1.83
CA PHE A 110 -0.15 12.58 2.99
C PHE A 110 1.24 12.13 3.42
N PRO A 111 2.31 12.87 3.02
CA PRO A 111 3.68 12.48 3.34
C PRO A 111 3.88 12.30 4.85
N LEU A 112 4.39 11.13 5.24
CA LEU A 112 4.65 10.76 6.63
C LEU A 112 6.13 10.95 6.96
N LYS A 113 6.42 11.62 8.07
CA LYS A 113 7.75 11.69 8.67
C LYS A 113 7.79 10.80 9.90
N TYR A 114 8.52 9.69 9.78
CA TYR A 114 8.61 8.70 10.84
C TYR A 114 9.64 9.12 11.90
N TYR A 115 9.19 9.20 13.15
CA TYR A 115 10.02 9.45 14.33
C TYR A 115 9.60 8.53 15.49
N GLY A 116 9.23 7.27 15.18
CA GLY A 116 8.68 6.34 16.17
C GLY A 116 7.35 6.86 16.73
N SER A 117 7.24 6.93 18.05
CA SER A 117 6.05 7.43 18.76
C SER A 117 5.82 8.94 18.64
N LYS A 118 6.70 9.69 17.95
CA LYS A 118 6.56 11.13 17.70
C LYS A 118 6.40 11.47 16.22
N SER A 119 5.91 10.53 15.44
CA SER A 119 5.74 10.69 13.99
C SER A 119 4.78 11.84 13.65
N LEU A 120 4.94 12.37 12.43
CA LEU A 120 4.19 13.52 11.90
C LEU A 120 3.67 13.20 10.51
N ILE A 121 2.53 13.79 10.14
CA ILE A 121 1.94 13.67 8.80
C ILE A 121 1.70 15.04 8.19
N TYR A 122 1.95 15.19 6.89
CA TYR A 122 1.84 16.46 6.18
C TYR A 122 0.57 16.55 5.33
N CYS A 123 -0.18 17.63 5.50
CA CYS A 123 -1.32 17.94 4.64
C CYS A 123 -0.94 19.05 3.66
N ASN A 124 -0.76 18.68 2.38
CA ASN A 124 -0.47 19.64 1.31
C ASN A 124 -1.53 20.76 1.22
N ARG A 125 -2.81 20.42 1.40
CA ARG A 125 -3.92 21.40 1.32
C ARG A 125 -3.88 22.46 2.41
N ARG A 126 -3.40 22.11 3.61
CA ARG A 126 -3.23 23.03 4.74
C ARG A 126 -1.82 23.60 4.84
N ASN A 127 -0.90 23.13 3.99
CA ASN A 127 0.52 23.45 4.03
C ASN A 127 1.10 23.32 5.46
N GLN A 128 0.70 22.25 6.17
CA GLN A 128 0.93 22.10 7.60
C GLN A 128 1.16 20.63 7.99
N GLN A 129 1.99 20.42 9.01
CA GLN A 129 2.20 19.12 9.66
C GLN A 129 1.27 18.93 10.86
N PHE A 130 0.82 17.70 11.06
CA PHE A 130 -0.03 17.28 12.16
C PHE A 130 0.63 16.13 12.94
N PRO A 131 0.54 16.12 14.27
CA PRO A 131 1.09 15.07 15.10
C PRO A 131 0.31 13.77 14.91
N LEU A 132 1.05 12.65 14.86
CA LEU A 132 0.50 11.29 14.98
C LEU A 132 0.71 10.72 16.38
N HIS A 133 0.79 11.60 17.37
CA HIS A 133 1.02 11.29 18.77
C HIS A 133 0.20 12.19 19.67
N VAL A 134 -0.09 11.70 20.86
CA VAL A 134 -0.95 12.38 21.83
C VAL A 134 -0.08 13.09 22.86
N ASP A 135 0.09 14.40 22.70
CA ASP A 135 0.73 15.25 23.72
C ASP A 135 -0.26 15.69 24.81
N SER A 136 -1.51 15.95 24.44
CA SER A 136 -2.60 16.36 25.32
C SER A 136 -3.93 15.88 24.77
N THR A 137 -4.79 15.36 25.64
CA THR A 137 -6.18 14.96 25.31
C THR A 137 -7.16 16.14 25.35
N LYS A 138 -6.66 17.37 25.43
CA LYS A 138 -7.48 18.58 25.55
C LYS A 138 -7.08 19.63 24.52
N GLY A 139 -8.09 20.37 24.06
CA GLY A 139 -7.90 21.58 23.27
C GLY A 139 -7.35 21.31 21.87
N ARG A 140 -6.47 22.21 21.40
CA ARG A 140 -5.99 22.22 20.01
C ARG A 140 -5.11 21.02 19.66
N ASP A 141 -4.32 20.52 20.61
CA ASP A 141 -3.38 19.43 20.36
C ASP A 141 -4.13 18.12 20.04
N TRP A 142 -5.18 17.83 20.82
CA TRP A 142 -6.08 16.70 20.54
C TRP A 142 -6.74 16.81 19.17
N VAL A 143 -7.28 17.98 18.82
CA VAL A 143 -7.92 18.21 17.51
C VAL A 143 -6.92 18.02 16.36
N ASN A 144 -5.69 18.52 16.52
CA ASN A 144 -4.63 18.33 15.52
C ASN A 144 -4.20 16.88 15.39
N PHE A 145 -4.12 16.14 16.50
CA PHE A 145 -3.85 14.71 16.52
C PHE A 145 -4.95 13.91 15.81
N CYS A 146 -6.22 14.10 16.19
CA CYS A 146 -7.36 13.44 15.54
C CYS A 146 -7.40 13.73 14.03
N TYR A 147 -7.08 14.98 13.64
CA TYR A 147 -6.97 15.33 12.23
C TYR A 147 -5.82 14.58 11.55
N GLY A 148 -4.63 14.53 12.16
CA GLY A 148 -3.49 13.74 11.66
C GLY A 148 -3.84 12.26 11.47
N MET A 149 -4.49 11.66 12.46
CA MET A 149 -4.97 10.27 12.41
C MET A 149 -5.97 10.05 11.26
N SER A 150 -6.87 11.01 11.03
CA SER A 150 -7.81 10.94 9.91
C SER A 150 -7.10 10.94 8.54
N LEU A 151 -6.01 11.69 8.40
CA LEU A 151 -5.19 11.71 7.16
C LEU A 151 -4.49 10.36 6.95
N LEU A 152 -3.93 9.78 8.02
CA LEU A 152 -3.32 8.45 7.98
C LEU A 152 -4.34 7.39 7.52
N ASN A 153 -5.55 7.43 8.09
CA ASN A 153 -6.65 6.54 7.71
C ASN A 153 -7.07 6.73 6.25
N LEU A 154 -7.04 7.96 5.73
CA LEU A 154 -7.30 8.20 4.30
C LEU A 154 -6.23 7.60 3.40
N ASP A 155 -4.96 7.54 3.81
CA ASP A 155 -3.92 6.83 3.05
C ASP A 155 -4.14 5.31 3.08
N ILE A 156 -4.61 4.75 4.21
CA ILE A 156 -5.03 3.33 4.28
C ILE A 156 -6.18 3.06 3.30
N VAL A 157 -7.21 3.93 3.31
CA VAL A 157 -8.35 3.83 2.38
C VAL A 157 -7.89 3.89 0.92
N GLN A 158 -6.91 4.73 0.59
CA GLN A 158 -6.33 4.78 -0.76
C GLN A 158 -5.76 3.43 -1.16
N ILE A 159 -4.86 2.87 -0.34
CA ILE A 159 -4.23 1.58 -0.64
C ILE A 159 -5.29 0.50 -0.78
N ARG A 160 -6.24 0.42 0.18
CA ARG A 160 -7.37 -0.52 0.11
C ARG A 160 -8.14 -0.40 -1.21
N THR A 161 -8.46 0.82 -1.63
CA THR A 161 -9.19 1.07 -2.88
C THR A 161 -8.41 0.58 -4.11
N LEU A 162 -7.08 0.75 -4.11
CA LEU A 162 -6.22 0.25 -5.20
C LEU A 162 -6.22 -1.29 -5.29
N TYR A 163 -6.46 -1.99 -4.18
CA TYR A 163 -6.61 -3.45 -4.12
C TYR A 163 -8.07 -3.92 -4.14
N GLY A 164 -9.01 -3.06 -4.54
CA GLY A 164 -10.42 -3.42 -4.72
C GLY A 164 -11.21 -3.60 -3.41
N LEU A 165 -10.67 -3.16 -2.28
CA LEU A 165 -11.36 -3.19 -0.98
C LEU A 165 -12.18 -1.91 -0.77
N SER A 166 -13.46 -2.06 -0.42
CA SER A 166 -14.27 -0.95 0.11
C SER A 166 -13.93 -0.71 1.58
N THR A 167 -14.11 0.52 2.07
CA THR A 167 -13.89 0.84 3.49
C THR A 167 -15.16 1.44 4.06
N SER A 168 -15.81 0.71 4.98
CA SER A 168 -17.03 1.16 5.63
C SER A 168 -16.77 2.25 6.65
N ASP A 169 -15.75 2.04 7.49
CA ASP A 169 -15.30 3.01 8.48
C ASP A 169 -13.78 3.20 8.39
N PRO A 170 -13.30 4.38 7.95
CA PRO A 170 -11.88 4.69 7.95
C PRO A 170 -11.25 4.72 9.36
N GLY A 171 -12.04 4.97 10.41
CA GLY A 171 -11.60 5.06 11.81
C GLY A 171 -11.11 3.74 12.40
N GLU A 172 -11.53 2.60 11.83
CA GLU A 172 -11.13 1.24 12.19
C GLU A 172 -9.74 0.87 11.62
N THR A 173 -8.71 1.65 11.97
CA THR A 173 -7.36 1.62 11.38
C THR A 173 -6.77 0.22 11.27
N LEU A 174 -6.74 -0.55 12.37
CA LEU A 174 -6.12 -1.87 12.38
C LEU A 174 -6.99 -2.93 11.70
N ALA A 175 -8.32 -2.85 11.80
CA ALA A 175 -9.21 -3.76 11.06
C ALA A 175 -9.01 -3.59 9.55
N ASN A 176 -8.93 -2.33 9.10
CA ASN A 176 -8.68 -1.97 7.71
C ASN A 176 -7.33 -2.49 7.19
N LEU A 177 -6.28 -2.43 8.01
CA LEU A 177 -4.97 -3.00 7.66
C LEU A 177 -4.95 -4.52 7.72
N HIS A 178 -5.67 -5.13 8.67
CA HIS A 178 -5.77 -6.58 8.78
C HIS A 178 -6.45 -7.21 7.57
N GLU A 179 -7.55 -6.62 7.08
CA GLU A 179 -8.19 -7.07 5.84
C GLU A 179 -7.28 -6.88 4.62
N LEU A 180 -6.53 -5.76 4.55
CA LEU A 180 -5.55 -5.54 3.49
C LEU A 180 -4.44 -6.61 3.52
N LYS A 181 -3.94 -6.95 4.72
CA LYS A 181 -3.00 -8.07 4.93
C LYS A 181 -3.57 -9.37 4.37
N ILE A 182 -4.84 -9.69 4.64
CA ILE A 182 -5.48 -10.89 4.11
C ILE A 182 -5.50 -10.88 2.59
N ILE A 183 -5.87 -9.76 1.95
CA ILE A 183 -5.91 -9.67 0.48
C ILE A 183 -4.51 -9.80 -0.13
N LEU A 184 -3.51 -9.12 0.43
CA LEU A 184 -2.14 -9.18 -0.08
C LEU A 184 -1.49 -10.55 0.14
N ALA A 185 -1.93 -11.29 1.15
CA ALA A 185 -1.49 -12.66 1.41
C ALA A 185 -2.22 -13.71 0.55
N ARG A 186 -3.34 -13.37 -0.09
CA ARG A 186 -4.02 -14.30 -1.01
C ARG A 186 -3.15 -14.50 -2.25
N GLU A 187 -2.82 -15.75 -2.51
CA GLU A 187 -2.31 -16.16 -3.81
C GLU A 187 -3.45 -15.94 -4.82
N GLU A 188 -3.32 -14.94 -5.68
CA GLU A 188 -4.07 -14.96 -6.94
C GLU A 188 -3.67 -16.24 -7.68
N LEU A 189 -4.57 -17.22 -7.65
CA LEU A 189 -4.60 -18.34 -8.57
C LEU A 189 -4.74 -17.78 -9.99
N SER A 190 -3.73 -18.11 -10.81
CA SER A 190 -3.66 -18.05 -12.28
C SER A 190 -3.72 -16.69 -12.97
#